data_AF-A0A926TU62-F1
#
_entry.id   AF-A0A926TU62-F1
#
_cell.length_a   1.000
_cell.length_b   1.000
_cell.length_c   1.000
_cell.angle_alpha   90.00
_cell.angle_beta   90.00
_cell.angle_gamma   90.00
#
_symmetry.space_group_name_H-M   'P 1'
#
loop_
_entity.id
_entity.type
_entity.pdbx_description
1 polymer ?
#
loop_
_entity_poly.entity_id
_entity_poly.type
_entity_poly.pdbx_seq_one_letter_code
_entity_poly.pdbx_strand_id
1 'polypeptide(L)'
;MKSSQKTLTRMVLALPLAIAAHTTAATAQTVPTQPEPKTGCISGTPNGTYQGDRPITRYEFAAGMNACLDQVNQQLQFSRANFATRTDFDTLLQRQRELNEQLRELSDRVGTFPGDESTAK
;
A
#
# COMPACT_ATOMS: atom_id res chain seq x y z
N MET A 1 -56.25 -26.97 29.21
CA MET A 1 -55.51 -27.08 30.50
C MET A 1 -54.03 -27.07 30.12
N LYS A 2 -53.38 -25.91 29.93
CA LYS A 2 -52.69 -25.06 30.93
C LYS A 2 -51.63 -25.83 31.72
N SER A 3 -50.40 -25.27 31.74
CA SER A 3 -49.15 -25.78 32.34
C SER A 3 -48.31 -26.60 31.34
N SER A 4 -47.12 -26.20 30.90
CA SER A 4 -46.04 -25.63 31.70
C SER A 4 -45.13 -24.74 30.83
N GLN A 5 -45.57 -23.50 30.60
CA GLN A 5 -44.73 -22.38 30.22
C GLN A 5 -44.28 -21.74 31.54
N LYS A 6 -43.04 -22.03 31.98
CA LYS A 6 -42.22 -21.23 32.92
C LYS A 6 -41.11 -22.11 33.46
N THR A 7 -39.93 -22.06 32.86
CA THR A 7 -38.69 -22.03 33.64
C THR A 7 -37.50 -21.61 32.76
N LEU A 8 -37.00 -20.41 33.09
CA LEU A 8 -35.58 -20.06 33.09
C LEU A 8 -34.91 -19.97 31.70
N THR A 9 -34.82 -18.80 31.06
CA THR A 9 -34.19 -17.57 31.58
C THR A 9 -32.96 -17.89 32.42
N ARG A 10 -31.78 -17.77 31.79
CA ARG A 10 -30.43 -17.47 32.33
C ARG A 10 -29.37 -18.45 31.84
N MET A 11 -28.80 -18.17 30.67
CA MET A 11 -27.36 -18.34 30.49
C MET A 11 -26.88 -17.49 29.30
N VAL A 12 -27.08 -16.18 29.39
CA VAL A 12 -26.16 -15.23 28.74
C VAL A 12 -24.90 -15.28 29.59
N LEU A 13 -24.03 -16.26 29.30
CA LEU A 13 -22.71 -16.30 29.90
C LEU A 13 -21.88 -15.28 29.14
N ALA A 14 -21.57 -14.19 29.85
CA ALA A 14 -20.70 -13.12 29.43
C ALA A 14 -19.39 -13.71 28.89
N LEU A 15 -19.21 -13.65 27.56
CA LEU A 15 -17.88 -13.72 27.01
C LEU A 15 -17.23 -12.36 27.30
N PRO A 16 -16.14 -12.30 28.07
CA PRO A 16 -15.51 -11.03 28.38
C PRO A 16 -15.06 -10.41 27.07
N LEU A 17 -15.47 -9.16 26.86
CA LEU A 17 -14.90 -8.27 25.87
C LEU A 17 -13.41 -8.13 26.23
N ALA A 18 -12.56 -8.96 25.63
CA ALA A 18 -11.14 -8.70 25.56
C ALA A 18 -10.98 -7.50 24.63
N ILE A 19 -11.09 -6.30 25.20
CA ILE A 19 -10.56 -5.09 24.60
C ILE A 19 -9.07 -5.37 24.47
N ALA A 20 -8.66 -5.85 23.30
CA ALA A 20 -7.27 -5.86 22.92
C ALA A 20 -6.81 -4.41 23.05
N ALA A 21 -6.07 -4.12 24.12
CA ALA A 21 -5.23 -2.96 24.18
C ALA A 21 -4.23 -3.13 23.03
N HIS A 22 -4.60 -2.62 21.86
CA HIS A 22 -3.64 -2.36 20.81
C HIS A 22 -2.75 -1.29 21.39
N THR A 23 -1.65 -1.70 22.01
CA THR A 23 -0.51 -0.85 22.25
C THR A 23 -0.17 -0.26 20.89
N THR A 24 -0.50 1.02 20.72
CA THR A 24 0.00 1.80 19.59
C THR A 24 1.49 1.98 19.81
N ALA A 25 2.25 0.92 19.60
CA ALA A 25 3.62 1.06 19.15
C ALA A 25 3.47 1.76 17.80
N ALA A 26 3.64 3.08 17.83
CA ALA A 26 3.75 3.88 16.63
C ALA A 26 4.82 3.20 15.77
N THR A 27 4.39 2.53 14.72
CA THR A 27 5.27 2.09 13.66
C THR A 27 5.72 3.37 12.99
N ALA A 28 6.77 3.98 13.53
CA ALA A 28 7.59 4.91 12.79
C ALA A 28 8.07 4.11 11.58
N GLN A 29 7.39 4.30 10.45
CA GLN A 29 7.84 3.80 9.17
C GLN A 29 9.14 4.55 8.92
N THR A 30 10.26 3.92 9.26
CA THR A 30 11.55 4.31 8.73
C THR A 30 11.45 4.05 7.24
N VAL A 31 11.08 5.08 6.48
CA VAL A 31 11.35 5.12 5.04
C VAL A 31 12.81 4.70 4.92
N PRO A 32 13.15 3.63 4.19
CA PRO A 32 14.55 3.28 3.98
C PRO A 32 15.19 4.54 3.41
N THR A 33 16.11 5.14 4.17
CA THR A 33 16.94 6.23 3.70
C THR A 33 17.64 5.70 2.47
N GLN A 34 17.11 6.02 1.29
CA GLN A 34 17.79 5.80 0.05
C GLN A 34 19.10 6.57 0.18
N PRO A 35 20.25 5.95 -0.14
CA PRO A 35 21.53 6.64 -0.09
C PRO A 35 21.37 7.96 -0.84
N GLU A 36 21.88 9.05 -0.25
CA GLU A 36 21.89 10.39 -0.86
C GLU A 36 22.11 10.31 -2.36
N PRO A 37 21.50 11.20 -3.18
CA PRO A 37 21.63 11.15 -4.62
C PRO A 37 23.13 11.12 -4.95
N LYS A 38 23.62 9.93 -5.35
CA LYS A 38 24.91 9.82 -6.01
C LYS A 38 24.75 10.75 -7.21
N THR A 39 25.47 11.86 -7.17
CA THR A 39 25.70 12.76 -8.31
C THR A 39 25.54 11.98 -9.60
N GLY A 40 24.62 12.43 -10.46
CA GLY A 40 24.05 11.65 -11.56
C GLY A 40 25.07 10.87 -12.41
N CYS A 41 24.58 9.94 -13.24
CA CYS A 41 25.38 8.97 -14.00
C CYS A 41 26.60 9.53 -14.78
N ILE A 42 26.67 10.83 -15.02
CA ILE A 42 27.85 11.50 -15.56
C ILE A 42 28.60 12.19 -14.41
N SER A 43 29.65 11.53 -13.93
CA SER A 43 30.66 12.14 -13.08
C SER A 43 31.98 12.14 -13.85
N GLY A 44 32.63 13.31 -13.97
CA GLY A 44 33.78 13.50 -14.85
C GLY A 44 35.02 12.66 -14.53
N THR A 45 35.05 11.98 -13.37
CA THR A 45 36.14 11.08 -12.93
C THR A 45 35.62 9.98 -11.98
N PRO A 46 36.34 8.85 -11.79
CA PRO A 46 35.94 7.80 -10.84
C PRO A 46 35.71 8.27 -9.38
N ASN A 47 36.29 9.42 -9.02
CA ASN A 47 36.15 10.04 -7.70
C ASN A 47 34.90 10.95 -7.59
N GLY A 48 33.98 10.89 -8.57
CA GLY A 48 32.72 11.66 -8.53
C GLY A 48 32.86 13.14 -8.87
N THR A 49 34.08 13.62 -9.20
CA THR A 49 34.36 15.05 -9.37
C THR A 49 34.52 15.40 -10.85
N TYR A 50 33.91 16.51 -11.26
CA TYR A 50 34.10 17.08 -12.60
C TYR A 50 35.37 17.95 -12.59
N GLN A 51 36.39 17.56 -13.37
CA GLN A 51 37.59 18.38 -13.57
C GLN A 51 37.31 19.45 -14.63
N GLY A 52 36.59 20.51 -14.24
CA GLY A 52 36.19 21.61 -15.12
C GLY A 52 37.33 22.56 -15.52
N ASP A 53 38.51 22.37 -14.94
CA ASP A 53 39.76 23.09 -15.17
C ASP A 53 40.50 22.65 -16.45
N ARG A 54 40.02 21.59 -17.11
CA ARG A 54 40.61 21.03 -18.33
C ARG A 54 39.54 20.80 -19.42
N PRO A 55 39.83 21.11 -20.70
CA PRO A 55 38.96 20.67 -21.79
C PRO A 55 39.01 19.15 -21.95
N ILE A 56 37.84 18.54 -22.14
CA ILE A 56 37.71 17.10 -22.42
C ILE A 56 37.81 16.83 -23.92
N THR A 57 38.34 15.66 -24.28
CA THR A 57 38.32 15.18 -25.66
C THR A 57 36.95 14.62 -26.03
N ARG A 58 36.65 14.54 -27.34
CA ARG A 58 35.43 13.88 -27.84
C ARG A 58 35.34 12.40 -27.39
N TYR A 59 36.48 11.72 -27.25
CA TYR A 59 36.54 10.33 -26.82
C TYR A 59 36.26 10.15 -25.33
N GLU A 60 36.78 11.05 -24.49
CA GLU A 60 36.49 11.03 -23.05
C GLU A 60 35.00 11.30 -22.78
N PHE A 61 34.39 12.22 -23.54
CA PHE A 61 32.95 12.44 -23.46
C PHE A 61 32.15 11.19 -23.87
N ALA A 62 32.51 10.54 -24.98
CA ALA A 62 31.84 9.32 -25.44
C ALA A 62 31.96 8.17 -24.42
N ALA A 63 33.14 8.00 -23.81
CA ALA A 63 33.36 7.02 -22.75
C ALA A 63 32.48 7.32 -21.52
N GLY A 64 32.40 8.58 -21.09
CA GLY A 64 31.52 9.01 -20.00
C GLY A 64 30.04 8.80 -20.30
N MET A 65 29.60 9.07 -21.53
CA MET A 65 28.22 8.82 -21.96
C MET A 65 27.88 7.32 -21.99
N ASN A 66 28.76 6.49 -22.55
CA ASN A 66 28.54 5.03 -22.59
C ASN A 66 28.43 4.45 -21.18
N ALA A 67 29.32 4.88 -20.27
CA ALA A 67 29.25 4.47 -18.86
C ALA A 67 27.94 4.90 -18.18
N CYS A 68 27.45 6.12 -18.44
CA CYS A 68 26.15 6.56 -17.93
C CYS A 68 25.01 5.69 -18.47
N LEU A 69 25.00 5.38 -19.76
CA LEU A 69 23.95 4.55 -20.37
C LEU A 69 23.91 3.15 -19.76
N ASP A 70 25.06 2.55 -19.47
CA ASP A 70 25.15 1.25 -18.78
C ASP A 70 24.58 1.32 -17.36
N GLN A 71 24.92 2.37 -16.60
CA GLN A 71 24.38 2.59 -15.26
C GLN A 71 22.86 2.78 -15.29
N VAL A 72 22.33 3.56 -16.24
CA VAL A 72 20.88 3.75 -16.41
C VAL A 72 20.21 2.41 -16.71
N ASN A 73 20.77 1.59 -17.60
CA ASN A 73 20.23 0.26 -17.90
C ASN A 73 20.19 -0.64 -16.66
N GLN A 74 21.22 -0.62 -15.82
CA GLN A 74 21.23 -1.34 -14.55
C GLN A 74 20.15 -0.81 -13.60
N GLN A 75 20.05 0.51 -13.43
CA GLN A 75 19.08 1.13 -12.54
C GLN A 75 17.63 0.87 -12.99
N LEU A 76 17.36 0.83 -14.29
CA LEU A 76 16.06 0.44 -14.84
C LEU A 76 15.69 -1.00 -14.50
N GLN A 77 16.66 -1.92 -14.50
CA GLN A 77 16.41 -3.32 -14.11
C GLN A 77 16.06 -3.43 -12.62
N PHE A 78 16.77 -2.72 -11.74
CA PHE A 78 16.46 -2.73 -10.30
C PHE A 78 15.16 -1.99 -9.97
N SER A 79 14.86 -0.89 -10.68
CA SER A 79 13.64 -0.11 -10.44
C SER A 79 12.37 -0.88 -10.82
N ARG A 80 12.47 -1.80 -11.79
CA ARG A 80 11.34 -2.65 -12.20
C ARG A 80 10.83 -3.61 -11.13
N ALA A 81 11.66 -3.97 -10.16
CA ALA A 81 11.25 -4.86 -9.06
C ALA A 81 10.20 -4.22 -8.14
N ASN A 82 10.07 -2.89 -8.15
CA ASN A 82 9.13 -2.16 -7.29
C ASN A 82 7.89 -1.64 -8.06
N PHE A 83 7.73 -1.98 -9.35
CA PHE A 83 6.56 -1.54 -10.10
C PHE A 83 5.38 -2.49 -9.92
N ALA A 84 4.19 -1.91 -9.84
CA ALA A 84 2.94 -2.67 -9.87
C ALA A 84 2.81 -3.46 -11.17
N THR A 85 2.45 -4.73 -11.06
CA THR A 85 2.22 -5.62 -12.19
C THR A 85 0.76 -5.54 -12.66
N ARG A 86 0.46 -6.02 -13.88
CA ARG A 86 -0.93 -6.13 -14.36
C ARG A 86 -1.79 -6.96 -13.40
N THR A 87 -1.24 -8.06 -12.89
CA THR A 87 -1.90 -8.93 -11.92
C THR A 87 -2.29 -8.18 -10.64
N ASP A 88 -1.45 -7.26 -10.17
CA ASP A 88 -1.77 -6.43 -9.00
C ASP A 88 -2.97 -5.52 -9.28
N PHE A 89 -3.01 -4.89 -10.45
CA PHE A 89 -4.15 -4.07 -10.87
C PHE A 89 -5.43 -4.90 -11.00
N ASP A 90 -5.36 -6.08 -11.61
CA ASP A 90 -6.51 -6.98 -11.73
C ASP A 90 -7.04 -7.40 -10.35
N THR A 91 -6.13 -7.68 -9.41
CA THR A 91 -6.45 -8.01 -8.02
C THR A 91 -7.13 -6.84 -7.31
N LEU A 92 -6.62 -5.61 -7.47
CA LEU A 92 -7.24 -4.42 -6.88
C LEU A 92 -8.65 -4.19 -7.43
N LEU A 93 -8.84 -4.34 -8.75
CA LEU A 93 -10.15 -4.21 -9.38
C LEU A 93 -11.14 -5.27 -8.91
N GLN A 94 -10.68 -6.51 -8.71
CA GLN A 94 -11.50 -7.57 -8.14
C GLN A 94 -11.93 -7.26 -6.71
N ARG A 95 -10.99 -6.86 -5.84
CA ARG A 95 -11.31 -6.48 -4.46
C ARG A 95 -12.28 -5.32 -4.39
N GLN A 96 -12.14 -4.33 -5.28
CA GLN A 96 -13.06 -3.20 -5.31
C GLN A 96 -14.49 -3.62 -5.68
N ARG A 97 -14.66 -4.58 -6.61
CA ARG A 97 -15.98 -5.14 -6.95
C ARG A 97 -16.59 -5.89 -5.77
N GLU A 98 -15.81 -6.74 -5.12
CA GLU A 98 -16.27 -7.51 -3.95
C GLU A 98 -16.67 -6.59 -2.79
N LEU A 99 -15.88 -5.56 -2.51
CA LEU A 99 -16.19 -4.58 -1.47
C LEU A 99 -17.48 -3.83 -1.77
N ASN A 100 -17.70 -3.42 -3.03
CA ASN A 100 -18.94 -2.77 -3.42
C ASN A 100 -20.16 -3.70 -3.27
N GLU A 101 -20.00 -4.99 -3.54
CA GLU A 101 -21.07 -5.98 -3.32
C GLU A 101 -21.39 -6.14 -1.83
N GLN A 102 -20.35 -6.29 -1.00
CA GLN A 102 -20.49 -6.38 0.45
C GLN A 102 -21.17 -5.12 1.04
N LEU A 103 -20.86 -3.94 0.50
CA LEU A 103 -21.52 -2.70 0.93
C LEU A 103 -23.01 -2.67 0.56
N ARG A 104 -23.41 -3.23 -0.59
CA ARG A 104 -24.82 -3.33 -0.99
C ARG A 104 -25.58 -4.29 -0.08
N GLU A 105 -24.99 -5.44 0.21
CA GLU A 105 -25.57 -6.40 1.16
C GLU A 105 -25.71 -5.79 2.56
N LEU A 106 -24.68 -5.08 3.04
CA LEU A 106 -24.76 -4.36 4.32
C LEU A 106 -25.87 -3.29 4.29
N SER A 107 -26.01 -2.54 3.20
CA SER A 107 -27.07 -1.53 3.06
C SER A 107 -28.47 -2.15 3.08
N ASP A 108 -28.66 -3.30 2.44
CA ASP A 108 -29.94 -4.01 2.43
C ASP A 108 -30.31 -4.53 3.83
N ARG A 109 -29.33 -5.08 4.55
CA ARG A 109 -29.51 -5.49 5.95
C ARG A 109 -29.83 -4.32 6.87
N VAL A 110 -29.24 -3.15 6.63
CA VAL A 110 -29.55 -1.93 7.40
C VAL A 110 -30.95 -1.41 7.07
N GLY A 111 -31.35 -1.41 5.80
CA GLY A 111 -32.68 -0.94 5.36
C GLY A 111 -33.84 -1.89 5.68
N THR A 112 -33.55 -3.17 5.97
CA THR A 112 -34.57 -4.16 6.38
C THR A 112 -34.85 -4.15 7.89
N PHE A 113 -34.17 -3.33 8.68
CA PHE A 113 -34.58 -3.09 10.06
C PHE A 113 -35.88 -2.25 10.07
N PRO A 114 -36.95 -2.72 10.73
CA PRO A 114 -38.20 -1.98 10.84
C PRO A 114 -38.03 -0.80 11.81
N GLY A 115 -37.46 0.30 11.31
CA GLY A 115 -37.33 1.58 12.01
C GLY A 115 -37.79 2.79 11.19
N ASP A 116 -38.01 2.58 9.89
CA ASP A 116 -38.25 3.65 8.92
C ASP A 116 -39.40 3.32 7.93
N GLU A 117 -40.32 2.43 8.31
CA GLU A 117 -41.72 2.57 7.87
C GLU A 117 -42.47 3.49 8.84
N SER A 118 -42.15 4.78 8.78
CA SER A 118 -43.08 5.81 9.21
C SER A 118 -42.90 7.03 8.32
N THR A 119 -44.00 7.35 7.62
CA THR A 119 -44.26 8.55 6.82
C THR A 119 -43.72 8.59 5.38
N ALA A 120 -44.45 7.95 4.46
CA ALA A 120 -44.83 8.61 3.20
C ALA A 120 -46.02 7.94 2.48
N LYS A 121 -47.20 8.54 2.75
CA LYS A 121 -48.42 8.62 1.91
C LYS A 121 -49.32 7.39 1.71
#